data_AF-A0A523W168-F1
#
_entry.id   AF-A0A523W168-F1
#
_cell.length_a   1.000
_cell.length_b   1.000
_cell.length_c   1.000
_cell.angle_alpha   90.00
_cell.angle_beta   90.00
_cell.angle_gamma   90.00
#
_symmetry.space_group_name_H-M   'P 1'
#
loop_
_entity.id
_entity.type
_entity.pdbx_description
1 polymer ?
#
loop_
_entity_poly.entity_id
_entity_poly.type
_entity_poly.pdbx_seq_one_letter_code
_entity_poly.pdbx_strand_id
1 'polypeptide(L)'
;MKKQIPLIITFIAGMVMVLQFFIPHRPFSDLQQLFNSWFLIITVFAMILGLGNLLKVHTKRLQRKPKGWWYSIVLLAGFAIMFIAGMVWGIERGTFFDFLFWNVHLPMSSMMFALLAFFVASASYRAFRARTPEATLLLISAILVMIGRVPLGNYIWDKLPLVSDWIMSYPNMAGQRAIMIGIALGIVSTSLRIILGIERTYLSGK
;
A
#
# COMPACT_ATOMS: atom_id res chain seq x y z
N MET A 1 9.91 36.93 -2.48
CA MET A 1 9.79 36.78 -3.96
C MET A 1 10.10 35.37 -4.47
N LYS A 2 11.27 34.75 -4.19
CA LYS A 2 11.62 33.41 -4.74
C LYS A 2 10.64 32.25 -4.42
N LYS A 3 9.87 32.35 -3.32
CA LYS A 3 8.87 31.34 -2.90
C LYS A 3 7.42 31.71 -3.23
N GLN A 4 7.13 32.95 -3.62
CA GLN A 4 5.76 33.41 -3.90
C GLN A 4 5.28 32.95 -5.28
N ILE A 5 6.17 32.96 -6.28
CA ILE A 5 5.83 32.50 -7.64
C ILE A 5 5.45 31.02 -7.64
N PRO A 6 6.24 30.09 -7.04
CA PRO A 6 5.84 28.68 -6.93
C PRO A 6 4.51 28.48 -6.19
N LEU A 7 4.27 29.23 -5.10
CA LEU A 7 3.03 29.14 -4.34
C LEU A 7 1.80 29.55 -5.17
N ILE A 8 1.91 30.63 -5.95
CA ILE A 8 0.83 31.06 -6.84
C ILE A 8 0.54 29.99 -7.89
N ILE A 9 1.59 29.38 -8.46
CA ILE A 9 1.44 28.30 -9.44
C ILE A 9 0.75 27.10 -8.81
N THR A 10 1.18 26.66 -7.61
CA THR A 10 0.55 25.53 -6.89
C THR A 10 -0.90 25.81 -6.55
N PHE A 11 -1.22 27.04 -6.12
CA PHE A 11 -2.59 27.44 -5.82
C PHE A 11 -3.48 27.40 -7.06
N ILE A 12 -3.04 28.00 -8.18
CA ILE A 12 -3.79 28.02 -9.44
C ILE A 12 -3.97 26.59 -9.97
N ALA A 13 -2.91 25.80 -10.03
CA ALA A 13 -2.98 24.41 -10.50
C ALA A 13 -3.92 23.57 -9.64
N GLY A 14 -3.82 23.68 -8.31
CA GLY A 14 -4.71 23.00 -7.37
C GLY A 14 -6.18 23.40 -7.54
N MET A 15 -6.45 24.70 -7.70
CA MET A 15 -7.81 25.20 -7.93
C MET A 15 -8.38 24.70 -9.27
N VAL A 16 -7.59 24.70 -10.34
CA VAL A 16 -8.01 24.13 -11.64
C VAL A 16 -8.33 22.64 -11.49
N MET A 17 -7.54 21.89 -10.72
CA MET A 17 -7.81 20.47 -10.45
C MET A 17 -9.10 20.23 -9.67
N VAL A 18 -9.44 21.10 -8.73
CA VAL A 18 -10.72 21.03 -7.99
C VAL A 18 -11.88 21.37 -8.93
N LEU A 19 -11.76 22.44 -9.71
CA LEU A 19 -12.83 22.89 -10.61
C LEU A 19 -13.13 21.88 -11.72
N GLN A 20 -12.10 21.27 -12.34
CA GLN A 20 -12.33 20.26 -13.38
C GLN A 20 -13.10 19.03 -12.86
N PHE A 21 -12.95 18.69 -11.57
CA PHE A 21 -13.61 17.52 -11.01
C PHE A 21 -15.14 17.69 -10.95
N PHE A 22 -15.61 18.93 -10.73
CA PHE A 22 -17.03 19.25 -10.64
C PHE A 22 -17.67 19.67 -11.98
N ILE A 23 -16.88 19.99 -13.01
CA ILE A 23 -17.38 20.47 -14.31
C ILE A 23 -17.00 19.48 -15.43
N PRO A 24 -17.85 18.49 -15.73
CA PRO A 24 -17.60 17.50 -16.79
C PRO A 24 -18.04 18.04 -18.17
N HIS A 25 -17.50 19.18 -18.59
CA HIS A 25 -17.73 19.75 -19.92
C HIS A 25 -16.44 20.32 -20.51
N ARG A 26 -16.32 20.27 -21.84
CA ARG A 26 -15.18 20.89 -22.54
C ARG A 26 -15.11 22.38 -22.19
N PRO A 27 -13.92 22.94 -21.92
CA PRO A 27 -12.58 22.37 -22.10
C PRO A 27 -12.03 21.57 -20.89
N PHE A 28 -12.75 21.49 -19.76
CA PHE A 28 -12.27 20.89 -18.52
C PHE A 28 -12.15 19.36 -18.58
N SER A 29 -12.92 18.69 -19.46
CA SER A 29 -12.78 17.25 -19.71
C SER A 29 -11.39 16.87 -20.25
N ASP A 30 -10.82 17.73 -21.10
CA ASP A 30 -9.55 17.46 -21.79
C ASP A 30 -8.35 17.78 -20.88
N LEU A 31 -8.53 18.72 -19.94
CA LEU A 31 -7.55 19.01 -18.89
C LEU A 31 -7.31 17.80 -17.99
N GLN A 32 -8.35 17.03 -17.66
CA GLN A 32 -8.18 15.83 -16.82
C GLN A 32 -7.26 14.81 -17.50
N GLN A 33 -7.43 14.58 -18.81
CA GLN A 33 -6.57 13.68 -19.57
C GLN A 33 -5.13 14.19 -19.66
N LEU A 34 -4.94 15.51 -19.84
CA LEU A 34 -3.62 16.15 -19.83
C LEU A 34 -2.91 15.96 -18.48
N PHE A 35 -3.61 16.25 -17.36
CA PHE A 35 -3.05 16.08 -16.02
C PHE A 35 -2.75 14.61 -15.70
N ASN A 36 -3.62 13.68 -16.09
CA ASN A 36 -3.38 12.26 -15.92
C ASN A 36 -2.12 11.81 -16.70
N SER A 37 -1.93 12.34 -17.91
CA SER A 37 -0.74 12.06 -18.72
C SER A 37 0.52 12.60 -18.05
N TRP A 38 0.50 13.85 -17.56
CA TRP A 38 1.62 14.43 -16.82
C TRP A 38 1.91 13.66 -15.53
N PHE A 39 0.88 13.27 -14.79
CA PHE A 39 1.02 12.47 -13.58
C PHE A 39 1.69 11.13 -13.90
N LEU A 40 1.24 10.42 -14.93
CA LEU A 40 1.82 9.15 -15.36
C LEU A 40 3.31 9.30 -15.72
N ILE A 41 3.67 10.35 -16.47
CA ILE A 41 5.07 10.65 -16.81
C ILE A 41 5.89 10.85 -15.52
N ILE A 42 5.42 11.69 -14.59
CA ILE A 42 6.09 11.94 -13.31
C ILE A 42 6.21 10.64 -12.50
N THR A 43 5.18 9.80 -12.46
CA THR A 43 5.19 8.51 -11.75
C THR A 43 6.27 7.57 -12.30
N VAL A 44 6.44 7.49 -13.63
CA VAL A 44 7.50 6.67 -14.23
C VAL A 44 8.88 7.16 -13.79
N PHE A 45 9.16 8.46 -13.83
CA PHE A 45 10.42 9.01 -13.34
C PHE A 45 10.60 8.80 -11.82
N ALA A 46 9.55 8.98 -11.04
CA ALA A 46 9.56 8.72 -9.60
C ALA A 46 9.85 7.25 -9.29
N MET A 47 9.33 6.32 -10.09
CA MET A 47 9.60 4.89 -9.95
C MET A 47 11.08 4.58 -10.22
N ILE A 48 11.67 5.18 -11.25
CA ILE A 48 13.11 5.05 -11.55
C ILE A 48 13.95 5.62 -10.39
N LEU A 49 13.60 6.80 -9.87
CA LEU A 49 14.29 7.40 -8.72
C LEU A 49 14.13 6.55 -7.45
N GLY A 50 12.94 5.99 -7.22
CA GLY A 50 12.66 5.10 -6.10
C GLY A 50 13.49 3.82 -6.17
N LEU A 51 13.59 3.22 -7.36
CA LEU A 51 14.45 2.07 -7.60
C LEU A 51 15.93 2.42 -7.40
N GLY A 52 16.37 3.54 -7.98
CA GLY A 52 17.75 4.03 -7.81
C GLY A 52 18.10 4.29 -6.34
N ASN A 53 17.17 4.84 -5.57
CA ASN A 53 17.35 5.06 -4.14
C ASN A 53 17.45 3.73 -3.38
N LEU A 54 16.61 2.74 -3.69
CA LEU A 54 16.70 1.40 -3.10
C LEU A 54 18.08 0.77 -3.35
N LEU A 55 18.51 0.75 -4.61
CA LEU A 55 19.83 0.23 -5.00
C LEU A 55 20.96 0.97 -4.28
N LYS A 56 20.90 2.31 -4.24
CA LYS A 56 21.90 3.15 -3.56
C LYS A 56 21.99 2.85 -2.07
N VAL A 57 20.85 2.78 -1.37
CA VAL A 57 20.79 2.54 0.07
C VAL A 57 21.34 1.15 0.40
N HIS A 58 20.93 0.12 -0.32
CA HIS A 58 21.38 -1.25 -0.07
C HIS A 58 22.84 -1.49 -0.49
N THR A 59 23.32 -0.86 -1.56
CA THR A 59 24.74 -0.90 -1.96
C THR A 59 25.62 -0.21 -0.91
N LYS A 60 25.22 0.97 -0.43
CA LYS A 60 25.95 1.68 0.64
C LYS A 60 25.93 0.89 1.95
N ARG A 61 24.84 0.17 2.23
CA ARG A 61 24.75 -0.75 3.38
C ARG A 61 25.73 -1.92 3.23
N LEU A 62 25.89 -2.47 2.03
CA LEU A 62 26.85 -3.54 1.75
C LEU A 62 28.31 -3.07 1.97
N GLN A 63 28.64 -1.84 1.57
CA GLN A 63 29.96 -1.24 1.81
C GLN A 63 30.24 -1.00 3.30
N ARG A 64 29.24 -0.51 4.04
CA ARG A 64 29.37 -0.18 5.47
C ARG A 64 29.28 -1.39 6.41
N LYS A 65 28.82 -2.55 5.90
CA LYS A 65 28.66 -3.81 6.64
C LYS A 65 28.03 -3.69 8.06
N PRO A 66 26.94 -2.93 8.26
CA PRO A 66 26.28 -2.88 9.57
C PRO A 66 25.62 -4.23 9.91
N LYS A 67 25.15 -4.41 11.15
CA LYS A 67 24.45 -5.65 11.56
C LYS A 67 23.30 -5.97 10.59
N GLY A 68 23.25 -7.22 10.11
CA GLY A 68 22.28 -7.68 9.12
C GLY A 68 22.51 -7.18 7.69
N TRP A 69 23.74 -6.78 7.32
CA TRP A 69 24.06 -6.34 5.95
C TRP A 69 23.78 -7.39 4.88
N TRP A 70 23.90 -8.68 5.21
CA TRP A 70 23.72 -9.79 4.28
C TRP A 70 22.30 -9.83 3.68
N TYR A 71 21.28 -9.37 4.41
CA TYR A 71 19.92 -9.22 3.88
C TYR A 71 19.87 -8.28 2.66
N SER A 72 20.79 -7.32 2.58
CA SER A 72 20.89 -6.45 1.40
C SER A 72 21.45 -7.19 0.18
N ILE A 73 22.27 -8.23 0.36
CA ILE A 73 22.69 -9.09 -0.76
C ILE A 73 21.48 -9.86 -1.30
N VAL A 74 20.70 -10.47 -0.41
CA VAL A 74 19.51 -11.24 -0.81
C VAL A 74 18.54 -10.37 -1.59
N LEU A 75 18.29 -9.14 -1.13
CA LEU A 75 17.44 -8.18 -1.84
C LEU A 75 18.01 -7.81 -3.22
N LEU A 76 19.29 -7.43 -3.30
CA LEU A 76 19.90 -7.00 -4.57
C LEU A 76 19.99 -8.16 -5.58
N ALA A 77 20.32 -9.36 -5.11
CA ALA A 77 20.36 -10.56 -5.94
C ALA A 77 18.95 -10.95 -6.43
N GLY A 78 17.96 -10.99 -5.53
CA GLY A 78 16.57 -11.27 -5.90
C GLY A 78 16.02 -10.25 -6.89
N PHE A 79 16.32 -8.96 -6.69
CA PHE A 79 15.98 -7.91 -7.64
C PHE A 79 16.62 -8.15 -9.00
N ALA A 80 17.94 -8.39 -9.06
CA ALA A 80 18.65 -8.62 -10.31
C ALA A 80 18.13 -9.86 -11.06
N ILE A 81 17.87 -10.95 -10.35
CA ILE A 81 17.34 -12.19 -10.93
C ILE A 81 15.96 -11.94 -11.54
N MET A 82 15.03 -11.32 -10.79
CA MET A 82 13.68 -11.04 -11.30
C MET A 82 13.70 -10.03 -12.47
N PHE A 83 14.57 -9.02 -12.39
CA PHE A 83 14.70 -8.02 -13.43
C PHE A 83 15.26 -8.61 -14.73
N ILE A 84 16.34 -9.40 -14.66
CA ILE A 84 16.92 -10.09 -15.81
C ILE A 84 15.94 -11.11 -16.37
N ALA A 85 15.26 -11.87 -15.51
CA ALA A 85 14.24 -12.84 -15.93
C ALA A 85 13.13 -12.16 -16.75
N GLY A 86 12.61 -11.03 -16.27
CA GLY A 86 11.57 -10.26 -16.97
C GLY A 86 12.04 -9.63 -18.28
N MET A 87 13.29 -9.15 -18.35
CA MET A 87 13.83 -8.57 -19.59
C MET A 87 14.16 -9.60 -20.67
N VAL A 88 14.68 -10.77 -20.29
CA VAL A 88 15.16 -11.78 -21.25
C VAL A 88 14.04 -12.73 -21.69
N TRP A 89 13.18 -13.16 -20.76
CA TRP A 89 12.11 -14.13 -21.05
C TRP A 89 10.70 -13.51 -21.09
N GLY A 90 10.53 -12.24 -20.73
CA GLY A 90 9.23 -11.60 -20.63
C GLY A 90 8.48 -11.93 -19.32
N ILE A 91 7.26 -11.42 -19.20
CA ILE A 91 6.41 -11.50 -17.99
C ILE A 91 5.17 -12.38 -18.26
N GLU A 92 5.12 -13.04 -19.42
CA GLU A 92 3.99 -13.87 -19.81
C GLU A 92 3.95 -15.20 -19.03
N ARG A 93 2.79 -15.87 -19.05
CA ARG A 93 2.61 -17.15 -18.36
C ARG A 93 3.52 -18.22 -18.95
N GLY A 94 4.12 -19.04 -18.08
CA GLY A 94 5.05 -20.10 -18.45
C GLY A 94 6.49 -19.63 -18.72
N THR A 95 6.79 -18.34 -18.58
CA THR A 95 8.15 -17.81 -18.66
C THR A 95 8.95 -18.12 -17.39
N PHE A 96 10.28 -17.95 -17.46
CA PHE A 96 11.14 -18.08 -16.28
C PHE A 96 10.77 -17.07 -15.18
N PHE A 97 10.32 -15.87 -15.56
CA PHE A 97 9.81 -14.87 -14.62
C PHE A 97 8.56 -15.39 -13.89
N ASP A 98 7.60 -15.95 -14.62
CA ASP A 98 6.36 -16.50 -14.04
C ASP A 98 6.65 -17.68 -13.10
N PHE A 99 7.60 -18.55 -13.46
CA PHE A 99 8.06 -19.60 -12.57
C PHE A 99 8.62 -19.05 -11.25
N LEU A 100 9.52 -18.07 -11.31
CA LEU A 100 10.08 -17.43 -10.11
C LEU A 100 9.00 -16.72 -9.29
N PHE A 101 8.05 -16.08 -9.95
CA PHE A 101 6.96 -15.41 -9.29
C PHE A 101 6.11 -16.39 -8.46
N TRP A 102 5.64 -17.48 -9.06
CA TRP A 102 4.77 -18.45 -8.37
C TRP A 102 5.50 -19.33 -7.36
N ASN A 103 6.75 -19.69 -7.61
CA ASN A 103 7.47 -20.67 -6.78
C ASN A 103 8.39 -20.02 -5.74
N VAL A 104 8.76 -18.75 -5.93
CA VAL A 104 9.67 -18.05 -5.01
C VAL A 104 8.98 -16.84 -4.40
N HIS A 105 8.50 -15.90 -5.21
CA HIS A 105 7.93 -14.66 -4.68
C HIS A 105 6.62 -14.89 -3.90
N LEU A 106 5.70 -15.67 -4.45
CA LEU A 106 4.40 -15.91 -3.83
C LEU A 106 4.50 -16.67 -2.50
N PRO A 107 5.27 -17.77 -2.37
CA PRO A 107 5.43 -18.46 -1.08
C PRO A 107 6.14 -17.60 -0.03
N MET A 108 7.17 -16.83 -0.42
CA MET A 108 7.84 -15.91 0.52
C MET A 108 6.89 -14.81 1.03
N SER A 109 6.07 -14.25 0.14
CA SER A 109 5.07 -13.25 0.52
C SER A 109 4.01 -13.88 1.44
N SER A 110 3.60 -15.11 1.15
CA SER A 110 2.66 -15.87 1.98
C SER A 110 3.24 -16.19 3.36
N MET A 111 4.54 -16.51 3.45
CA MET A 111 5.25 -16.67 4.72
C MET A 111 5.26 -15.37 5.53
N MET A 112 5.50 -14.21 4.89
CA MET A 112 5.41 -12.92 5.57
C MET A 112 4.01 -12.67 6.14
N PHE A 113 2.96 -12.95 5.36
CA PHE A 113 1.58 -12.85 5.84
C PHE A 113 1.27 -13.84 6.96
N ALA A 114 1.73 -15.09 6.86
CA ALA A 114 1.53 -16.10 7.89
C ALA A 114 2.23 -15.73 9.21
N LEU A 115 3.47 -15.24 9.13
CA LEU A 115 4.20 -14.74 10.30
C LEU A 115 3.51 -13.52 10.90
N LEU A 116 3.04 -12.58 10.08
CA LEU A 116 2.31 -11.41 10.55
C LEU A 116 1.00 -11.83 11.24
N ALA A 117 0.24 -12.75 10.66
CA ALA A 117 -0.96 -13.30 11.27
C ALA A 117 -0.66 -13.98 12.60
N PHE A 118 0.39 -14.80 12.67
CA PHE A 118 0.83 -15.46 13.90
C PHE A 118 1.23 -14.44 14.98
N PHE A 119 2.05 -13.44 14.64
CA PHE A 119 2.50 -12.42 15.59
C PHE A 119 1.36 -11.51 16.03
N VAL A 120 0.45 -11.13 15.13
CA VAL A 120 -0.76 -10.38 15.47
C VAL A 120 -1.62 -11.22 16.41
N ALA A 121 -1.90 -12.49 16.09
CA ALA A 121 -2.67 -13.37 16.96
C ALA A 121 -2.01 -13.56 18.34
N SER A 122 -0.68 -13.74 18.40
CA SER A 122 0.07 -13.89 19.65
C SER A 122 0.07 -12.60 20.49
N ALA A 123 0.29 -11.45 19.84
CA ALA A 123 0.25 -10.14 20.50
C ALA A 123 -1.15 -9.80 20.98
N SER A 124 -2.15 -10.05 20.15
CA SER A 124 -3.57 -9.94 20.47
C SER A 124 -3.95 -10.88 21.61
N TYR A 125 -3.54 -12.14 21.63
CA TYR A 125 -3.82 -13.04 22.76
C TYR A 125 -3.20 -12.53 24.07
N ARG A 126 -1.97 -12.01 24.02
CA ARG A 126 -1.28 -11.42 25.18
C ARG A 126 -1.91 -10.09 25.63
N ALA A 127 -2.42 -9.28 24.70
CA ALA A 127 -3.08 -8.00 24.97
C ALA A 127 -4.56 -8.17 25.38
N PHE A 128 -5.26 -9.11 24.76
CA PHE A 128 -6.60 -9.60 25.09
C PHE A 128 -6.50 -10.64 26.21
N ARG A 129 -5.92 -10.26 27.35
CA ARG A 129 -6.42 -10.85 28.59
C ARG A 129 -7.88 -10.39 28.66
N ALA A 130 -8.85 -11.29 28.54
CA ALA A 130 -10.30 -11.00 28.51
C ALA A 130 -10.71 -10.22 29.77
N ARG A 131 -10.41 -8.93 29.79
CA ARG A 131 -10.58 -8.01 30.92
C ARG A 131 -11.76 -7.08 30.67
N THR A 132 -12.19 -6.91 29.42
CA THR A 132 -13.32 -6.07 29.05
C THR A 132 -14.27 -6.83 28.12
N PRO A 133 -15.59 -6.56 28.17
CA PRO A 133 -16.57 -7.23 27.33
C PRO A 133 -16.33 -6.99 25.83
N GLU A 134 -15.78 -5.85 25.45
CA GLU A 134 -15.45 -5.52 24.05
C GLU A 134 -14.31 -6.39 23.51
N ALA A 135 -13.26 -6.61 24.31
CA ALA A 135 -12.14 -7.47 23.94
C ALA A 135 -12.59 -8.93 23.76
N THR A 136 -13.49 -9.40 24.62
CA THR A 136 -14.08 -10.74 24.51
C THR A 136 -14.91 -10.90 23.23
N LEU A 137 -15.73 -9.89 22.89
CA LEU A 137 -16.54 -9.90 21.67
C LEU A 137 -15.65 -9.92 20.41
N LEU A 138 -14.57 -9.14 20.40
CA LEU A 138 -13.58 -9.16 19.31
C LEU A 138 -12.87 -10.51 19.20
N LEU A 139 -12.50 -11.12 20.34
CA LEU A 139 -11.83 -12.43 20.36
C LEU A 139 -12.75 -13.53 19.80
N ILE A 140 -14.01 -13.58 20.23
CA ILE A 140 -14.99 -14.54 19.72
C ILE A 140 -15.20 -14.34 18.22
N SER A 141 -15.37 -13.09 17.77
CA SER A 141 -15.55 -12.76 16.35
C SER A 141 -14.35 -13.22 15.51
N ALA A 142 -13.12 -13.03 16.00
CA ALA A 142 -11.91 -13.46 15.31
C ALA A 142 -11.82 -15.00 15.19
N ILE A 143 -12.17 -15.74 16.26
CA ILE A 143 -12.19 -17.20 16.25
C ILE A 143 -13.19 -17.73 15.22
N LEU A 144 -14.41 -17.20 15.22
CA LEU A 144 -15.47 -17.61 14.28
C LEU A 144 -15.03 -17.40 12.83
N VAL A 145 -14.47 -16.23 12.52
CA VAL A 145 -13.95 -15.89 11.19
C VAL A 145 -12.81 -16.81 10.76
N MET A 146 -11.84 -17.05 11.65
CA MET A 146 -10.69 -17.90 11.33
C MET A 146 -11.13 -19.33 11.02
N ILE A 147 -12.08 -19.88 11.77
CA ILE A 147 -12.60 -21.24 11.53
C ILE A 147 -13.42 -21.28 10.23
N GLY A 148 -14.32 -20.31 10.00
CA GLY A 148 -15.18 -20.34 8.82
C GLY A 148 -14.48 -20.05 7.49
N ARG A 149 -13.26 -19.49 7.50
CA ARG A 149 -12.45 -19.26 6.29
C ARG A 149 -11.52 -20.42 5.92
N VAL A 150 -11.33 -21.38 6.82
CA VAL A 150 -10.55 -22.60 6.54
C VAL A 150 -11.50 -23.67 5.99
N PRO A 151 -11.10 -24.49 4.98
CA PRO A 151 -11.95 -25.56 4.44
C PRO A 151 -12.51 -26.52 5.51
N LEU A 152 -11.78 -26.70 6.62
CA LEU A 152 -12.20 -27.47 7.81
C LEU A 152 -13.48 -26.92 8.49
N GLY A 153 -13.76 -25.62 8.38
CA GLY A 153 -14.94 -25.01 8.99
C GLY A 153 -16.25 -25.53 8.43
N ASN A 154 -16.30 -25.83 7.13
CA ASN A 154 -17.47 -26.40 6.47
C ASN A 154 -17.76 -27.81 7.03
N TYR A 155 -16.74 -28.65 7.19
CA TYR A 155 -16.88 -29.99 7.76
C TYR A 155 -17.38 -30.02 9.22
N ILE A 156 -17.16 -28.96 10.00
CA ILE A 156 -17.64 -28.87 11.39
C ILE A 156 -19.10 -28.43 11.41
N TRP A 157 -19.44 -27.40 10.64
CA TRP A 157 -20.80 -26.90 10.52
C TRP A 157 -20.96 -26.06 9.25
N ASP A 158 -21.83 -26.50 8.33
CA ASP A 158 -22.06 -25.90 7.01
C ASP A 158 -22.41 -24.40 7.04
N LYS A 159 -22.92 -23.89 8.16
CA LYS A 159 -23.30 -22.47 8.31
C LYS A 159 -22.21 -21.58 8.92
N LEU A 160 -21.09 -22.12 9.39
CA LEU A 160 -19.95 -21.31 9.89
C LEU A 160 -19.38 -20.34 8.85
N PRO A 161 -19.25 -20.72 7.56
CA PRO A 161 -18.83 -19.77 6.52
C PRO A 161 -19.80 -18.59 6.39
N LEU A 162 -21.12 -18.82 6.49
CA LEU A 162 -22.12 -17.76 6.42
C LEU A 162 -21.98 -16.73 7.54
N VAL A 163 -21.69 -17.19 8.76
CA VAL A 163 -21.43 -16.30 9.91
C VAL A 163 -20.16 -15.48 9.68
N SER A 164 -19.11 -16.11 9.17
CA SER A 164 -17.84 -15.44 8.86
C SER A 164 -18.00 -14.39 7.76
N ASP A 165 -18.77 -14.71 6.73
CA ASP A 165 -19.08 -13.80 5.63
C ASP A 165 -19.96 -12.64 6.09
N TRP A 166 -20.90 -12.86 7.00
CA TRP A 166 -21.68 -11.77 7.61
C TRP A 166 -20.78 -10.82 8.43
N ILE A 167 -19.90 -11.34 9.28
CA ILE A 167 -18.93 -10.52 10.04
C ILE A 167 -18.06 -9.70 9.09
N MET A 168 -17.61 -10.31 8.00
CA MET A 168 -16.74 -9.65 7.02
C MET A 168 -17.45 -8.60 6.16
N SER A 169 -18.67 -8.89 5.71
CA SER A 169 -19.43 -8.04 4.79
C SER A 169 -20.10 -6.84 5.45
N TYR A 170 -20.40 -6.92 6.75
CA TYR A 170 -21.09 -5.84 7.46
C TYR A 170 -20.15 -5.14 8.48
N PRO A 171 -19.86 -5.66 9.69
CA PRO A 171 -18.98 -4.99 10.65
C PRO A 171 -17.58 -4.64 10.12
N ASN A 172 -16.89 -5.60 9.52
CA ASN A 172 -15.52 -5.37 9.06
C ASN A 172 -15.49 -4.37 7.88
N MET A 173 -16.38 -4.52 6.90
CA MET A 173 -16.53 -3.55 5.81
C MET A 173 -16.90 -2.15 6.31
N ALA A 174 -17.75 -2.02 7.34
CA ALA A 174 -18.04 -0.72 7.95
C ALA A 174 -16.78 -0.08 8.55
N GLY A 175 -15.99 -0.86 9.30
CA GLY A 175 -14.72 -0.41 9.85
C GLY A 175 -13.69 -0.01 8.77
N GLN A 176 -13.53 -0.85 7.74
CA GLN A 176 -12.65 -0.55 6.60
C GLN A 176 -13.09 0.71 5.86
N ARG A 177 -14.39 0.89 5.64
CA ARG A 177 -14.93 2.13 5.04
C ARG A 177 -14.66 3.35 5.91
N ALA A 178 -14.84 3.26 7.23
CA ALA A 178 -14.51 4.35 8.14
C ALA A 178 -13.02 4.73 8.08
N ILE A 179 -12.12 3.73 8.06
CA ILE A 179 -10.68 3.95 7.89
C ILE A 179 -10.39 4.60 6.54
N MET A 180 -10.95 4.08 5.43
CA MET A 180 -10.74 4.64 4.10
C MET A 180 -11.23 6.09 4.00
N ILE A 181 -12.40 6.40 4.57
CA ILE A 181 -12.93 7.77 4.64
C ILE A 181 -11.99 8.66 5.47
N GLY A 182 -11.51 8.18 6.62
CA GLY A 182 -10.55 8.92 7.45
C GLY A 182 -9.23 9.21 6.72
N ILE A 183 -8.69 8.22 6.01
CA ILE A 183 -7.49 8.38 5.18
C ILE A 183 -7.75 9.39 4.05
N ALA A 184 -8.88 9.27 3.34
CA ALA A 184 -9.24 10.18 2.26
C ALA A 184 -9.37 11.62 2.76
N LEU A 185 -10.05 11.85 3.88
CA LEU A 185 -10.15 13.16 4.52
C LEU A 185 -8.78 13.70 4.96
N GLY A 186 -7.89 12.83 5.47
CA GLY A 186 -6.51 13.20 5.79
C GLY A 186 -5.71 13.64 4.56
N ILE A 187 -5.85 12.94 3.44
CA ILE A 187 -5.24 13.30 2.16
C ILE A 187 -5.81 14.62 1.62
N VAL A 188 -7.12 14.83 1.70
CA VAL A 188 -7.75 16.10 1.30
C VAL A 188 -7.27 17.26 2.18
N SER A 189 -7.18 17.06 3.49
CA SER A 189 -6.69 18.06 4.43
C SER A 189 -5.25 18.47 4.14
N THR A 190 -4.35 17.51 3.96
CA THR A 190 -2.95 17.77 3.60
C THR A 190 -2.83 18.46 2.24
N SER A 191 -3.57 18.00 1.23
CA SER A 191 -3.61 18.60 -0.10
C SER A 191 -4.09 20.06 -0.06
N LEU A 192 -5.14 20.35 0.72
CA LEU A 192 -5.65 21.72 0.89
C LEU A 192 -4.61 22.62 1.56
N ARG A 193 -3.91 22.14 2.60
CA ARG A 193 -2.82 22.90 3.26
C ARG A 193 -1.67 23.21 2.28
N ILE A 194 -1.37 22.29 1.36
CA ILE A 194 -0.37 22.49 0.30
C ILE A 194 -0.85 23.53 -0.72
N ILE A 195 -2.09 23.42 -1.22
CA ILE A 195 -2.67 24.33 -2.22
C ILE A 195 -2.76 25.76 -1.67
N LEU A 196 -3.23 25.91 -0.43
CA LEU A 196 -3.32 27.21 0.26
C LEU A 196 -1.94 27.75 0.69
N GLY A 197 -0.86 26.97 0.52
CA GLY A 197 0.49 27.41 0.86
C GLY A 197 0.76 27.53 2.36
N ILE A 198 -0.06 26.86 3.19
CA ILE A 198 0.14 26.75 4.64
C ILE A 198 1.30 25.79 4.90
N GLU A 199 1.31 24.64 4.23
CA GLU A 199 2.46 23.72 4.23
C GLU A 199 3.40 24.07 3.07
N ARG A 200 4.64 24.45 3.40
CA ARG A 200 5.67 24.85 2.41
C ARG A 200 6.90 23.95 2.41
N THR A 201 6.78 22.76 3.00
CA THR A 201 7.89 21.82 3.20
C THR A 201 8.55 21.42 1.87
N TYR A 202 7.75 21.30 0.81
CA TYR A 202 8.23 21.00 -0.55
C TYR A 202 9.00 22.16 -1.23
N LEU A 203 8.87 23.39 -0.73
CA LEU A 203 9.55 24.59 -1.25
C LEU A 203 10.82 24.95 -0.47
N SER A 204 11.12 24.22 0.60
CA SER A 204 12.27 24.50 1.45
C SER A 204 13.34 23.43 1.24
N GLY A 205 14.15 23.59 0.19
CA GLY A 205 15.41 22.89 0.07
C GLY A 205 16.40 23.42 1.12
N LYS A 206 16.53 22.70 2.22
CA LYS A 206 17.78 22.57 2.98
C LYS A 206 18.12 21.08 3.02
#